data_AF-A0A3M1NIE7-F1
#
_entry.id   AF-A0A3M1NIE7-F1
#
_cell.length_a   1.000
_cell.length_b   1.000
_cell.length_c   1.000
_cell.angle_alpha   90.00
_cell.angle_beta   90.00
_cell.angle_gamma   90.00
#
_symmetry.space_group_name_H-M   'P 1'
#
loop_
_entity.id
_entity.type
_entity.pdbx_description
1 polymer ?
#
loop_
_entity_poly.entity_id
_entity_poly.type
_entity_poly.pdbx_seq_one_letter_code
_entity_poly.pdbx_strand_id
1 'polypeptide(L)'
;MIFDAPNSNHLWASLLVEELVRCGVTAFFLAPGSRSTPLVTAVAVHADAVPLLHVDERGTAFAALGYARATRRPAAWVTTSGTAVANGMPAVVEAATDAVPLLLLTADRPPELRQTGANQTIDQPGLFGDYVRWRFDLPPPEPGLDPAMVLTTVDQAVYRAMRSPAGPVHLNLMFREPLAPDPSDGAPLERADHLRAWFERGTPYTTYAAVRAAARAEALRPLIDGARRGLIVAGRLDTPSEGAAVQRLARHLGWPLLADVGSQARLGPGAPTRIDTFDLLLGHAAWAQEHRPDGVLYLGRRATSKRLAAFLDATRPDVLAVIRPDPFRFDPSHRVTHRVET
;
A
#
# COMPACT_ATOMS: atom_id res chain seq x y z
N MET A 1 -24.07 15.61 -12.55
CA MET A 1 -23.24 16.19 -11.46
C MET A 1 -23.53 15.41 -10.19
N ILE A 2 -22.62 15.34 -9.21
CA ILE A 2 -22.78 14.50 -7.99
C ILE A 2 -24.12 14.73 -7.29
N PHE A 3 -24.54 15.99 -7.22
CA PHE A 3 -25.80 16.37 -6.59
C PHE A 3 -27.02 16.02 -7.44
N ASP A 4 -26.88 15.71 -8.74
CA ASP A 4 -28.00 15.24 -9.58
C ASP A 4 -28.05 13.71 -9.65
N ALA A 5 -27.54 13.03 -8.63
CA ALA A 5 -27.49 11.58 -8.61
C ALA A 5 -28.91 10.98 -8.73
N PRO A 6 -29.11 9.98 -9.60
CA PRO A 6 -30.42 9.44 -9.90
C PRO A 6 -31.06 8.72 -8.70
N ASN A 7 -30.25 8.22 -7.76
CA ASN A 7 -30.72 7.61 -6.51
C ASN A 7 -29.64 7.66 -5.42
N SER A 8 -29.98 7.20 -4.22
CA SER A 8 -29.11 7.30 -3.04
C SER A 8 -27.81 6.49 -3.19
N ASN A 9 -27.85 5.34 -3.88
CA ASN A 9 -26.65 4.55 -4.16
C ASN A 9 -25.66 5.29 -5.06
N HIS A 10 -26.16 5.97 -6.10
CA HIS A 10 -25.32 6.76 -7.00
C HIS A 10 -24.76 7.99 -6.29
N LEU A 11 -25.52 8.64 -5.41
CA LEU A 11 -25.00 9.74 -4.59
C LEU A 11 -23.82 9.25 -3.72
N TRP A 12 -24.00 8.15 -2.99
CA TRP A 12 -22.94 7.55 -2.15
C TRP A 12 -21.70 7.20 -2.97
N ALA A 13 -21.89 6.53 -4.10
CA ALA A 13 -20.79 6.13 -4.97
C ALA A 13 -20.07 7.33 -5.59
N SER A 14 -20.80 8.36 -6.03
CA SER A 14 -20.23 9.59 -6.57
C SER A 14 -19.44 10.37 -5.53
N LEU A 15 -19.93 10.50 -4.29
CA LEU A 15 -19.19 11.10 -3.18
C LEU A 15 -17.91 10.32 -2.87
N LEU A 16 -18.00 8.99 -2.86
CA LEU A 16 -16.84 8.11 -2.61
C LEU A 16 -15.77 8.28 -3.68
N VAL A 17 -16.14 8.28 -4.97
CA VAL A 17 -15.20 8.42 -6.09
C VAL A 17 -14.59 9.82 -6.14
N GLU A 18 -15.40 10.87 -5.97
CA GLU A 18 -14.92 12.26 -5.92
C GLU A 18 -13.89 12.46 -4.81
N GLU A 19 -14.19 12.00 -3.59
CA GLU A 19 -13.26 12.15 -2.47
C GLU A 19 -11.98 11.33 -2.67
N LEU A 20 -12.08 10.11 -3.22
CA LEU A 20 -10.90 9.30 -3.56
C LEU A 20 -10.00 10.04 -4.54
N VAL A 21 -10.57 10.64 -5.57
CA VAL A 21 -9.84 11.40 -6.58
C VAL A 21 -9.19 12.65 -5.98
N ARG A 22 -9.90 13.40 -5.13
CA ARG A 22 -9.33 14.54 -4.37
C ARG A 22 -8.18 14.13 -3.47
N CYS A 23 -8.26 12.92 -2.90
CA CYS A 23 -7.20 12.30 -2.13
C CYS A 23 -6.05 11.72 -2.98
N GLY A 24 -6.10 11.87 -4.31
CA GLY A 24 -5.06 11.46 -5.25
C GLY A 24 -5.16 10.02 -5.77
N VAL A 25 -6.24 9.30 -5.42
CA VAL A 25 -6.56 7.96 -5.94
C VAL A 25 -7.29 8.11 -7.27
N THR A 26 -6.54 8.18 -8.37
CA THR A 26 -7.10 8.41 -9.70
C THR A 26 -7.19 7.14 -10.55
N ALA A 27 -6.47 6.08 -10.21
CA ALA A 27 -6.47 4.82 -10.96
C ALA A 27 -7.39 3.79 -10.32
N PHE A 28 -8.41 3.36 -11.07
CA PHE A 28 -9.44 2.43 -10.62
C PHE A 28 -9.40 1.15 -11.46
N PHE A 29 -9.07 0.04 -10.83
CA PHE A 29 -8.96 -1.28 -11.46
C PHE A 29 -10.24 -2.07 -11.18
N LEU A 30 -11.06 -2.23 -12.22
CA LEU A 30 -12.44 -2.67 -12.11
C LEU A 30 -12.60 -4.13 -12.56
N ALA A 31 -13.07 -4.98 -11.65
CA ALA A 31 -13.62 -6.30 -11.96
C ALA A 31 -15.13 -6.29 -11.66
N PRO A 32 -15.96 -5.84 -12.61
CA PRO A 32 -17.33 -5.42 -12.35
C PRO A 32 -18.31 -6.59 -12.20
N GLY A 33 -19.36 -6.36 -11.40
CA GLY A 33 -20.57 -7.18 -11.35
C GLY A 33 -21.78 -6.34 -10.94
N SER A 34 -22.96 -6.98 -10.89
CA SER A 34 -24.23 -6.27 -10.65
C SER A 34 -24.21 -5.43 -9.36
N ARG A 35 -23.76 -5.98 -8.22
CA ARG A 35 -23.79 -5.25 -6.93
C ARG A 35 -22.86 -4.03 -6.92
N SER A 36 -21.78 -4.06 -7.71
CA SER A 36 -20.84 -2.92 -7.86
C SER A 36 -21.29 -1.86 -8.87
N THR A 37 -22.47 -2.00 -9.50
CA THR A 37 -22.96 -1.06 -10.52
C THR A 37 -22.86 0.41 -10.10
N PRO A 38 -23.35 0.85 -8.92
CA PRO A 38 -23.27 2.26 -8.54
C PRO A 38 -21.83 2.81 -8.51
N LEU A 39 -20.87 2.00 -8.06
CA LEU A 39 -19.46 2.39 -7.99
C LEU A 39 -18.82 2.44 -9.38
N VAL A 40 -19.07 1.42 -10.21
CA VAL A 40 -18.53 1.35 -11.57
C VAL A 40 -19.04 2.49 -12.43
N THR A 41 -20.33 2.84 -12.32
CA THR A 41 -20.92 3.97 -13.06
C THR A 41 -20.35 5.30 -12.58
N ALA A 42 -20.19 5.50 -11.26
CA ALA A 42 -19.57 6.69 -10.70
C ALA A 42 -18.12 6.89 -11.19
N VAL A 43 -17.31 5.83 -11.23
CA VAL A 43 -15.95 5.88 -11.79
C VAL A 43 -16.00 6.22 -13.28
N ALA A 44 -16.90 5.63 -14.04
CA ALA A 44 -16.97 5.81 -15.50
C ALA A 44 -17.33 7.24 -15.95
N VAL A 45 -18.07 7.99 -15.12
CA VAL A 45 -18.52 9.36 -15.46
C VAL A 45 -17.67 10.46 -14.83
N HIS A 46 -16.74 10.11 -13.93
CA HIS A 46 -15.88 11.08 -13.25
C HIS A 46 -14.70 11.48 -14.16
N ALA A 47 -14.51 12.78 -14.41
CA ALA A 47 -13.56 13.28 -15.40
C ALA A 47 -12.09 12.89 -15.13
N ASP A 48 -11.68 12.93 -13.86
CA ASP A 48 -10.29 12.65 -13.46
C ASP A 48 -10.07 11.19 -13.01
N ALA A 49 -11.10 10.33 -13.06
CA ALA A 49 -10.96 8.93 -12.75
C ALA A 49 -10.48 8.15 -13.99
N VAL A 50 -9.46 7.32 -13.81
CA VAL A 50 -8.88 6.50 -14.88
C VAL A 50 -9.28 5.03 -14.66
N PRO A 51 -10.35 4.55 -15.33
CA PRO A 51 -10.78 3.17 -15.21
C PRO A 51 -9.91 2.21 -16.02
N LEU A 52 -9.56 1.09 -15.42
CA LEU A 52 -8.91 -0.06 -16.06
C LEU A 52 -9.77 -1.29 -15.79
N LEU A 53 -10.51 -1.74 -16.79
CA LEU A 53 -11.46 -2.83 -16.67
C LEU A 53 -10.83 -4.16 -17.07
N HIS A 54 -10.99 -5.18 -16.23
CA HIS A 54 -10.61 -6.55 -16.54
C HIS A 54 -11.52 -7.54 -15.78
N VAL A 55 -11.90 -8.63 -16.45
CA VAL A 55 -12.87 -9.63 -15.94
C VAL A 55 -12.35 -10.58 -14.86
N ASP A 56 -11.02 -10.75 -14.70
CA ASP A 56 -10.43 -11.66 -13.70
C ASP A 56 -10.10 -10.82 -12.46
N GLU A 57 -10.82 -11.03 -11.36
CA GLU A 57 -10.64 -10.30 -10.11
C GLU A 57 -9.21 -10.39 -9.58
N ARG A 58 -8.60 -11.57 -9.64
CA ARG A 58 -7.23 -11.79 -9.19
C ARG A 58 -6.25 -11.02 -10.07
N GLY A 59 -6.38 -11.15 -11.40
CA GLY A 59 -5.54 -10.43 -12.36
C GLY A 59 -5.64 -8.91 -12.18
N THR A 60 -6.86 -8.41 -12.00
CA THR A 60 -7.16 -6.98 -11.78
C THR A 60 -6.58 -6.46 -10.46
N ALA A 61 -6.66 -7.25 -9.39
CA ALA A 61 -6.06 -6.90 -8.10
C ALA A 61 -4.52 -6.82 -8.18
N PHE A 62 -3.87 -7.73 -8.91
CA PHE A 62 -2.42 -7.65 -9.15
C PHE A 62 -2.02 -6.48 -10.05
N ALA A 63 -2.86 -6.11 -11.02
CA ALA A 63 -2.63 -4.91 -11.83
C ALA A 63 -2.66 -3.64 -10.97
N ALA A 64 -3.63 -3.54 -10.05
CA ALA A 64 -3.72 -2.43 -9.09
C ALA A 64 -2.50 -2.36 -8.17
N LEU A 65 -2.07 -3.51 -7.63
CA LEU A 65 -0.86 -3.64 -6.84
C LEU A 65 0.39 -3.20 -7.63
N GLY A 66 0.53 -3.64 -8.88
CA GLY A 66 1.65 -3.28 -9.75
C GLY A 66 1.72 -1.78 -10.02
N TYR A 67 0.57 -1.15 -10.31
CA TYR A 67 0.47 0.30 -10.47
C TYR A 67 0.87 1.03 -9.19
N ALA A 68 0.30 0.65 -8.05
CA ALA A 68 0.58 1.31 -6.77
C ALA A 68 2.06 1.16 -6.37
N ARG A 69 2.67 0.00 -6.66
CA ARG A 69 4.10 -0.25 -6.44
C ARG A 69 4.98 0.64 -7.33
N ALA A 70 4.69 0.70 -8.62
CA ALA A 70 5.51 1.43 -9.60
C ALA A 70 5.39 2.96 -9.43
N THR A 71 4.18 3.45 -9.15
CA THR A 71 3.91 4.89 -9.03
C THR A 71 4.10 5.43 -7.62
N ARG A 72 4.12 4.55 -6.61
CA ARG A 72 4.08 4.90 -5.17
C ARG A 72 2.83 5.71 -4.78
N ARG A 73 1.82 5.73 -5.65
CA ARG A 73 0.51 6.35 -5.40
C ARG A 73 -0.50 5.26 -5.03
N PRO A 74 -1.52 5.59 -4.23
CA PRO A 74 -2.57 4.62 -3.92
C PRO A 74 -3.37 4.27 -5.19
N ALA A 75 -3.73 3.00 -5.33
CA ALA A 75 -4.63 2.51 -6.37
C ALA A 75 -5.92 1.96 -5.75
N ALA A 76 -7.04 2.09 -6.45
CA ALA A 76 -8.30 1.45 -6.05
C ALA A 76 -8.52 0.18 -6.86
N TRP A 77 -8.73 -0.96 -6.19
CA TRP A 77 -9.25 -2.17 -6.78
C TRP A 77 -10.73 -2.29 -6.42
N VAL A 78 -11.59 -2.39 -7.44
CA VAL A 78 -13.04 -2.45 -7.30
C VAL A 78 -13.54 -3.81 -7.75
N THR A 79 -14.36 -4.46 -6.93
CA THR A 79 -15.04 -5.68 -7.33
C THR A 79 -16.44 -5.83 -6.72
N THR A 80 -17.21 -6.78 -7.25
CA THR A 80 -18.56 -7.12 -6.77
C THR A 80 -18.52 -8.00 -5.51
N SER A 81 -19.70 -8.37 -5.00
CA SER A 81 -19.84 -9.25 -3.84
C SER A 81 -19.48 -10.71 -4.11
N GLY A 82 -19.34 -11.49 -3.04
CA GLY A 82 -19.16 -12.94 -3.11
C GLY A 82 -17.71 -13.36 -3.32
N THR A 83 -17.51 -14.48 -4.04
CA THR A 83 -16.16 -15.06 -4.27
C THR A 83 -15.21 -14.14 -5.01
N ALA A 84 -15.74 -13.15 -5.74
CA ALA A 84 -14.99 -12.07 -6.36
C ALA A 84 -14.04 -11.37 -5.37
N VAL A 85 -14.49 -11.14 -4.14
CA VAL A 85 -13.68 -10.54 -3.07
C VAL A 85 -12.52 -11.45 -2.66
N ALA A 86 -12.77 -12.75 -2.53
CA ALA A 86 -11.76 -13.74 -2.14
C ALA A 86 -10.63 -13.88 -3.18
N ASN A 87 -10.91 -13.67 -4.46
CA ASN A 87 -9.90 -13.67 -5.53
C ASN A 87 -8.85 -12.57 -5.37
N GLY A 88 -9.14 -11.50 -4.62
CA GLY A 88 -8.17 -10.44 -4.30
C GLY A 88 -7.12 -10.83 -3.27
N MET A 89 -7.36 -11.88 -2.46
CA MET A 89 -6.52 -12.25 -1.31
C MET A 89 -5.01 -12.33 -1.65
N PRO A 90 -4.57 -12.97 -2.75
CA PRO A 90 -3.13 -13.06 -3.03
C PRO A 90 -2.48 -11.68 -3.25
N ALA A 91 -3.14 -10.76 -3.93
CA ALA A 91 -2.63 -9.40 -4.15
C ALA A 91 -2.64 -8.59 -2.84
N VAL A 92 -3.62 -8.80 -1.96
CA VAL A 92 -3.71 -8.16 -0.65
C VAL A 92 -2.56 -8.59 0.27
N VAL A 93 -2.27 -9.90 0.32
CA VAL A 93 -1.14 -10.44 1.11
C VAL A 93 0.19 -9.85 0.63
N GLU A 94 0.39 -9.78 -0.68
CA GLU A 94 1.59 -9.20 -1.28
C GLU A 94 1.67 -7.68 -0.99
N ALA A 95 0.57 -6.94 -1.16
CA ALA A 95 0.51 -5.52 -0.83
C ALA A 95 0.85 -5.25 0.64
N ALA A 96 0.33 -6.08 1.55
CA ALA A 96 0.57 -5.98 2.98
C ALA A 96 2.04 -6.23 3.34
N THR A 97 2.63 -7.28 2.75
CA THR A 97 4.02 -7.67 2.97
C THR A 97 4.99 -6.61 2.43
N ASP A 98 4.65 -6.05 1.26
CA ASP A 98 5.47 -5.08 0.56
C ASP A 98 5.13 -3.62 0.88
N ALA A 99 4.26 -3.38 1.86
CA ALA A 99 3.77 -2.07 2.26
C ALA A 99 3.35 -1.19 1.07
N VAL A 100 2.57 -1.75 0.15
CA VAL A 100 2.04 -1.06 -1.02
C VAL A 100 0.64 -0.53 -0.72
N PRO A 101 0.38 0.78 -0.93
CA PRO A 101 -0.93 1.38 -0.62
C PRO A 101 -1.99 0.94 -1.65
N LEU A 102 -2.97 0.17 -1.20
CA LEU A 102 -4.03 -0.40 -2.06
C LEU A 102 -5.41 -0.24 -1.39
N LEU A 103 -6.37 0.35 -2.09
CA LEU A 103 -7.74 0.57 -1.61
C LEU A 103 -8.61 -0.55 -2.18
N LEU A 104 -9.08 -1.46 -1.33
CA LEU A 104 -9.97 -2.55 -1.72
C LEU A 104 -11.42 -2.06 -1.55
N LEU A 105 -12.12 -1.86 -2.66
CA LEU A 105 -13.50 -1.35 -2.70
C LEU A 105 -14.41 -2.49 -3.16
N THR A 106 -15.08 -3.15 -2.21
CA THR A 106 -15.85 -4.36 -2.51
C THR A 106 -17.32 -4.11 -2.30
N ALA A 107 -18.14 -4.30 -3.33
CA ALA A 107 -19.58 -4.18 -3.17
C ALA A 107 -20.14 -5.35 -2.33
N ASP A 108 -21.21 -5.09 -1.59
CA ASP A 108 -21.83 -6.09 -0.73
C ASP A 108 -23.36 -5.92 -0.65
N ARG A 109 -24.04 -6.94 -0.16
CA ARG A 109 -25.46 -6.92 0.17
C ARG A 109 -25.71 -6.13 1.47
N PRO A 110 -26.89 -5.50 1.59
CA PRO A 110 -27.29 -4.81 2.82
C PRO A 110 -27.54 -5.83 3.95
N PRO A 111 -27.60 -5.38 5.21
CA PRO A 111 -27.63 -6.26 6.38
C PRO A 111 -28.76 -7.30 6.35
N GLU A 112 -29.95 -6.92 5.89
CA GLU A 112 -31.12 -7.79 5.83
C GLU A 112 -31.01 -8.96 4.82
N LEU A 113 -30.00 -8.95 3.94
CA LEU A 113 -29.75 -10.02 2.98
C LEU A 113 -28.48 -10.84 3.29
N ARG A 114 -27.76 -10.50 4.35
CA ARG A 114 -26.60 -11.29 4.79
C ARG A 114 -27.06 -12.51 5.57
N GLN A 115 -26.36 -13.63 5.40
CA GLN A 115 -26.65 -14.91 6.10
C GLN A 115 -28.06 -15.50 5.84
N THR A 116 -28.75 -15.04 4.79
CA THR A 116 -30.08 -15.54 4.41
C THR A 116 -30.06 -16.54 3.25
N GLY A 117 -28.88 -16.86 2.71
CA GLY A 117 -28.73 -17.64 1.48
C GLY A 117 -28.90 -16.82 0.20
N ALA A 118 -28.95 -15.49 0.29
CA ALA A 118 -29.04 -14.63 -0.89
C ALA A 118 -27.86 -14.86 -1.85
N ASN A 119 -28.16 -14.93 -3.16
CA ASN A 119 -27.18 -15.24 -4.19
C ASN A 119 -25.94 -14.32 -4.13
N GLN A 120 -24.75 -14.92 -4.29
CA GLN A 120 -23.46 -14.22 -4.32
C GLN A 120 -23.18 -13.38 -3.06
N THR A 121 -23.54 -13.91 -1.90
CA THR A 121 -23.28 -13.31 -0.58
C THR A 121 -22.35 -14.23 0.22
N ILE A 122 -21.28 -13.67 0.76
CA ILE A 122 -20.36 -14.34 1.70
C ILE A 122 -20.15 -13.45 2.92
N ASP A 123 -19.48 -13.95 3.95
CA ASP A 123 -19.02 -13.10 5.06
C ASP A 123 -17.79 -12.28 4.60
N GLN A 124 -18.04 -11.05 4.13
CA GLN A 124 -17.02 -10.14 3.61
C GLN A 124 -16.30 -9.33 4.71
N PRO A 125 -16.97 -8.85 5.77
CA PRO A 125 -16.31 -8.11 6.84
C PRO A 125 -15.16 -8.90 7.46
N GLY A 126 -13.94 -8.36 7.38
CA GLY A 126 -12.76 -9.00 7.95
C GLY A 126 -12.18 -10.15 7.13
N LEU A 127 -12.66 -10.41 5.91
CA LEU A 127 -12.15 -11.48 5.03
C LEU A 127 -10.62 -11.47 4.87
N PHE A 128 -10.02 -10.28 4.80
CA PHE A 128 -8.57 -10.10 4.63
C PHE A 128 -7.76 -10.11 5.93
N GLY A 129 -8.40 -10.30 7.10
CA GLY A 129 -7.74 -10.41 8.40
C GLY A 129 -6.79 -9.26 8.72
N ASP A 130 -5.58 -9.60 9.19
CA ASP A 130 -4.55 -8.64 9.60
C ASP A 130 -3.68 -8.14 8.43
N TYR A 131 -3.95 -8.59 7.19
CA TYR A 131 -3.23 -8.08 6.03
C TYR A 131 -3.62 -6.63 5.72
N VAL A 132 -4.82 -6.18 6.10
CA VAL A 132 -5.26 -4.79 5.91
C VAL A 132 -4.88 -3.88 7.08
N ARG A 133 -4.46 -2.64 6.78
CA ARG A 133 -4.12 -1.61 7.79
C ARG A 133 -5.35 -1.04 8.48
N TRP A 134 -6.47 -1.06 7.78
CA TRP A 134 -7.75 -0.62 8.28
C TRP A 134 -8.86 -1.22 7.42
N ARG A 135 -10.01 -1.45 8.05
CA ARG A 135 -11.22 -1.94 7.38
C ARG A 135 -12.43 -1.20 7.90
N PHE A 136 -13.40 -0.97 7.03
CA PHE A 136 -14.67 -0.36 7.38
C PHE A 136 -15.79 -0.99 6.56
N ASP A 137 -16.91 -1.29 7.22
CA ASP A 137 -18.12 -1.82 6.60
C ASP A 137 -19.10 -0.67 6.45
N LEU A 138 -19.08 -0.02 5.28
CA LEU A 138 -19.86 1.17 4.97
C LEU A 138 -21.33 0.76 4.78
N PRO A 139 -22.26 1.25 5.63
CA PRO A 139 -23.67 0.91 5.54
C PRO A 139 -24.29 1.42 4.24
N PRO A 140 -25.43 0.85 3.80
CA PRO A 140 -26.14 1.37 2.66
C PRO A 140 -26.64 2.79 2.95
N PRO A 141 -26.92 3.59 1.92
CA PRO A 141 -27.56 4.89 2.10
C PRO A 141 -28.89 4.74 2.85
N GLU A 142 -29.06 5.49 3.94
CA GLU A 142 -30.30 5.50 4.75
C GLU A 142 -30.72 6.93 5.11
N PRO A 143 -32.02 7.21 5.33
CA PRO A 143 -32.50 8.57 5.60
C PRO A 143 -31.85 9.27 6.80
N GLY A 144 -31.43 8.52 7.82
CA GLY A 144 -30.80 9.05 9.04
C GLY A 144 -29.27 9.15 9.00
N LEU A 145 -28.63 8.75 7.91
CA LEU A 145 -27.18 8.78 7.77
C LEU A 145 -26.73 10.03 7.02
N ASP A 146 -25.81 10.77 7.64
CA ASP A 146 -25.15 11.92 7.01
C ASP A 146 -24.17 11.44 5.93
N PRO A 147 -24.33 11.86 4.65
CA PRO A 147 -23.40 11.52 3.57
C PRO A 147 -21.95 11.96 3.83
N ALA A 148 -21.68 12.91 4.73
CA ALA A 148 -20.32 13.27 5.15
C ALA A 148 -19.54 12.07 5.75
N MET A 149 -20.24 11.05 6.25
CA MET A 149 -19.63 9.76 6.65
C MET A 149 -18.83 9.14 5.51
N VAL A 150 -19.32 9.19 4.27
CA VAL A 150 -18.63 8.63 3.11
C VAL A 150 -17.29 9.34 2.92
N LEU A 151 -17.29 10.67 2.96
CA LEU A 151 -16.11 11.50 2.72
C LEU A 151 -15.03 11.24 3.80
N THR A 152 -15.43 11.35 5.07
CA THR A 152 -14.52 11.12 6.21
C THR A 152 -13.99 9.68 6.26
N THR A 153 -14.79 8.69 5.84
CA THR A 153 -14.36 7.28 5.71
C THR A 153 -13.30 7.13 4.61
N VAL A 154 -13.49 7.77 3.46
CA VAL A 154 -12.51 7.77 2.37
C VAL A 154 -11.20 8.43 2.80
N ASP A 155 -11.26 9.61 3.42
CA ASP A 155 -10.07 10.31 3.90
C ASP A 155 -9.25 9.44 4.86
N GLN A 156 -9.94 8.78 5.80
CA GLN A 156 -9.33 7.84 6.74
C GLN A 156 -8.75 6.62 6.03
N ALA A 157 -9.44 6.07 5.02
CA ALA A 157 -8.95 4.93 4.24
C ALA A 157 -7.63 5.27 3.54
N VAL A 158 -7.59 6.40 2.83
CA VAL A 158 -6.38 6.85 2.11
C VAL A 158 -5.27 7.15 3.10
N TYR A 159 -5.56 7.86 4.18
CA TYR A 159 -4.58 8.13 5.24
C TYR A 159 -3.97 6.84 5.81
N ARG A 160 -4.81 5.83 6.12
CA ARG A 160 -4.38 4.54 6.67
C ARG A 160 -3.61 3.67 5.67
N ALA A 161 -3.95 3.76 4.38
CA ALA A 161 -3.22 3.06 3.31
C ALA A 161 -1.82 3.65 3.08
N MET A 162 -1.69 4.98 3.19
CA MET A 162 -0.47 5.72 2.85
C MET A 162 0.51 5.93 4.02
N ARG A 163 0.00 6.05 5.26
CA ARG A 163 0.87 6.24 6.44
C ARG A 163 1.71 5.00 6.72
N SER A 164 2.86 5.17 7.38
CA SER A 164 3.66 4.02 7.81
C SER A 164 2.96 3.20 8.91
N PRO A 165 2.98 1.85 8.83
CA PRO A 165 3.35 1.07 7.65
C PRO A 165 2.27 1.15 6.57
N ALA A 166 2.66 1.54 5.35
CA ALA A 166 1.74 1.57 4.22
C ALA A 166 1.20 0.17 3.92
N GLY A 167 0.08 0.08 3.22
CA GLY A 167 -0.52 -1.22 2.92
C GLY A 167 -1.96 -1.14 2.45
N PRO A 168 -2.60 -2.31 2.27
CA PRO A 168 -3.97 -2.37 1.81
C PRO A 168 -4.95 -1.92 2.91
N VAL A 169 -6.06 -1.30 2.51
CA VAL A 169 -7.22 -1.02 3.36
C VAL A 169 -8.48 -1.53 2.67
N HIS A 170 -9.49 -1.95 3.44
CA HIS A 170 -10.71 -2.55 2.90
C HIS A 170 -11.94 -1.72 3.24
N LEU A 171 -12.60 -1.20 2.22
CA LEU A 171 -13.94 -0.63 2.32
C LEU A 171 -14.93 -1.61 1.73
N ASN A 172 -15.74 -2.20 2.59
CA ASN A 172 -16.87 -3.02 2.19
C ASN A 172 -18.09 -2.12 2.02
N LEU A 173 -18.69 -2.10 0.84
CA LEU A 173 -19.67 -1.10 0.41
C LEU A 173 -21.04 -1.75 0.19
N MET A 174 -21.97 -1.56 1.11
CA MET A 174 -23.31 -2.13 1.00
C MET A 174 -24.17 -1.32 0.05
N PHE A 175 -24.81 -1.98 -0.91
CA PHE A 175 -25.78 -1.33 -1.81
C PHE A 175 -27.11 -2.08 -1.75
N ARG A 176 -28.20 -1.38 -1.42
CA ARG A 176 -29.59 -1.87 -1.49
C ARG A 176 -30.13 -1.70 -2.92
N GLU A 177 -31.09 -2.51 -3.36
CA GLU A 177 -31.75 -2.23 -4.64
C GLU A 177 -32.66 -0.99 -4.54
N PRO A 178 -32.80 -0.18 -5.62
CA PRO A 178 -32.29 -0.39 -6.98
C PRO A 178 -30.81 -0.02 -7.17
N LEU A 179 -30.06 -0.87 -7.88
CA LEU A 179 -28.63 -0.65 -8.17
C LEU A 179 -28.39 0.16 -9.43
N ALA A 180 -29.30 0.06 -10.41
CA ALA A 180 -29.24 0.85 -11.63
C ALA A 180 -29.68 2.30 -11.34
N PRO A 181 -29.32 3.26 -12.21
CA PRO A 181 -29.90 4.60 -12.17
C PRO A 181 -31.44 4.53 -12.23
N ASP A 182 -32.11 5.00 -11.19
CA ASP A 182 -33.57 5.08 -11.15
C ASP A 182 -34.01 6.41 -10.55
N PRO A 183 -34.32 7.43 -11.38
CA PRO A 183 -34.74 8.76 -10.93
C PRO A 183 -36.04 8.76 -10.10
N SER A 184 -36.76 7.64 -10.05
CA SER A 184 -37.98 7.51 -9.25
C SER A 184 -37.73 7.16 -7.78
N ASP A 185 -36.49 6.81 -7.41
CA ASP A 185 -36.07 6.36 -6.06
C ASP A 185 -35.87 7.53 -5.05
N GLY A 186 -36.72 8.55 -5.12
CA GLY A 186 -36.71 9.73 -4.25
C GLY A 186 -35.61 10.75 -4.57
N ALA A 187 -35.53 11.82 -3.77
CA ALA A 187 -34.53 12.89 -3.91
C ALA A 187 -33.39 12.72 -2.88
N PRO A 188 -32.20 12.20 -3.26
CA PRO A 188 -31.03 12.14 -2.38
C PRO A 188 -30.51 13.53 -1.99
N LEU A 189 -30.87 14.56 -2.76
CA LEU A 189 -30.35 15.92 -2.74
C LEU A 189 -30.46 16.65 -1.40
N GLU A 190 -31.62 16.58 -0.73
CA GLU A 190 -31.85 17.33 0.52
C GLU A 190 -30.86 16.93 1.63
N ARG A 191 -30.32 15.71 1.57
CA ARG A 191 -29.35 15.18 2.54
C ARG A 191 -27.91 15.66 2.30
N ALA A 192 -27.60 16.14 1.10
CA ALA A 192 -26.22 16.48 0.69
C ALA A 192 -26.00 17.97 0.41
N ASP A 193 -27.01 18.84 0.53
CA ASP A 193 -26.87 20.27 0.21
C ASP A 193 -25.77 20.97 1.02
N HIS A 194 -25.58 20.58 2.28
CA HIS A 194 -24.51 21.11 3.13
C HIS A 194 -23.10 20.76 2.63
N LEU A 195 -22.96 19.77 1.73
CA LEU A 195 -21.69 19.38 1.11
C LEU A 195 -21.35 20.22 -0.13
N ARG A 196 -22.23 21.09 -0.63
CA ARG A 196 -21.94 21.95 -1.80
C ARG A 196 -20.70 22.81 -1.60
N ALA A 197 -20.57 23.39 -0.41
CA ALA A 197 -19.39 24.18 -0.04
C ALA A 197 -18.10 23.33 -0.03
N TRP A 198 -18.16 22.04 0.30
CA TRP A 198 -17.02 21.14 0.14
C TRP A 198 -16.73 20.88 -1.34
N PHE A 199 -17.77 20.61 -2.13
CA PHE A 199 -17.61 20.31 -3.53
C PHE A 199 -16.93 21.47 -4.28
N GLU A 200 -17.38 22.71 -4.06
CA GLU A 200 -16.80 23.92 -4.66
C GLU A 200 -15.34 24.20 -4.24
N ARG A 201 -14.93 23.81 -3.02
CA ARG A 201 -13.54 23.98 -2.58
C ARG A 201 -12.54 23.13 -3.36
N GLY A 202 -12.96 21.98 -3.91
CA GLY A 202 -12.09 21.09 -4.69
C GLY A 202 -10.96 20.40 -3.91
N THR A 203 -10.96 20.46 -2.58
CA THR A 203 -9.96 19.79 -1.72
C THR A 203 -10.57 18.62 -0.97
N PRO A 204 -9.74 17.71 -0.41
CA PRO A 204 -10.24 16.66 0.45
C PRO A 204 -11.11 17.18 1.61
N TYR A 205 -12.08 16.38 2.05
CA TYR A 205 -13.00 16.77 3.12
C TYR A 205 -12.27 16.91 4.45
N THR A 206 -11.44 15.93 4.80
CA THR A 206 -10.61 15.91 6.01
C THR A 206 -9.14 15.91 5.65
N THR A 207 -8.37 16.84 6.22
CA THR A 207 -6.90 16.86 6.04
C THR A 207 -6.20 16.21 7.23
N TYR A 208 -5.37 15.21 6.96
CA TYR A 208 -4.50 14.59 7.97
C TYR A 208 -3.09 15.18 7.91
N ALA A 209 -2.56 15.57 9.07
CA ALA A 209 -1.17 15.99 9.17
C ALA A 209 -0.22 14.79 8.99
N ALA A 210 0.84 14.97 8.20
CA ALA A 210 1.89 13.97 8.04
C ALA A 210 2.65 13.80 9.36
N VAL A 211 2.58 12.61 9.97
CA VAL A 211 3.41 12.25 11.11
C VAL A 211 4.70 11.64 10.57
N ARG A 212 5.82 12.36 10.66
CA ARG A 212 7.14 11.83 10.31
C ARG A 212 7.80 11.29 11.58
N ALA A 213 8.20 10.03 11.56
CA ALA A 213 9.09 9.51 12.59
C ALA A 213 10.40 10.29 12.51
N ALA A 214 10.86 10.86 13.62
CA ALA A 214 12.19 11.45 13.69
C ALA A 214 13.21 10.31 13.65
N ALA A 215 13.67 9.93 12.46
CA ALA A 215 14.75 8.97 12.30
C ALA A 215 15.99 9.51 13.04
N ARG A 216 16.37 8.87 14.15
CA ARG A 216 17.56 9.26 14.92
C ARG A 216 18.80 8.67 14.29
N ALA A 217 19.19 9.19 13.12
CA ALA A 217 20.41 8.77 12.42
C ALA A 217 21.66 8.90 13.31
N GLU A 218 21.63 9.84 14.27
CA GLU A 218 22.64 10.04 15.30
C GLU A 218 22.88 8.79 16.15
N ALA A 219 21.86 7.96 16.36
CA ALA A 219 21.99 6.71 17.11
C ALA A 219 22.85 5.67 16.39
N LEU A 220 23.04 5.80 15.07
CA LEU A 220 23.93 4.93 14.29
C LEU A 220 25.39 5.38 14.37
N ARG A 221 25.67 6.64 14.76
CA ARG A 221 27.02 7.20 14.70
C ARG A 221 28.05 6.42 15.53
N PRO A 222 27.81 6.08 16.80
CA PRO A 222 28.76 5.28 17.59
C PRO A 222 29.00 3.89 17.00
N LEU A 223 27.98 3.31 16.38
CA LEU A 223 28.06 1.99 15.74
C LEU A 223 28.94 2.02 14.50
N ILE A 224 28.82 3.09 13.70
CA ILE A 224 29.63 3.32 12.51
C ILE A 224 31.08 3.58 12.90
N ASP A 225 31.32 4.48 13.86
CA ASP A 225 32.67 4.86 14.29
C ASP A 225 33.42 3.69 14.96
N GLY A 226 32.70 2.74 15.58
CA GLY A 226 33.28 1.56 16.22
C GLY A 226 33.61 0.38 15.29
N ALA A 227 33.10 0.36 14.06
CA ALA A 227 33.31 -0.74 13.13
C ALA A 227 34.67 -0.65 12.43
N ARG A 228 35.50 -1.70 12.53
CA ARG A 228 36.81 -1.76 11.87
C ARG A 228 36.72 -2.31 10.45
N ARG A 229 35.75 -3.18 10.21
CA ARG A 229 35.43 -3.79 8.91
C ARG A 229 33.95 -3.64 8.64
N GLY A 230 33.56 -2.43 8.27
CA GLY A 230 32.18 -2.10 7.97
C GLY A 230 31.71 -2.62 6.61
N LEU A 231 30.43 -2.95 6.51
CA LEU A 231 29.75 -3.40 5.30
C LEU A 231 28.41 -2.70 5.17
N ILE A 232 28.08 -2.25 3.96
CA ILE A 232 26.73 -1.79 3.62
C ILE A 232 26.06 -2.83 2.75
N VAL A 233 24.84 -3.21 3.11
CA VAL A 233 23.95 -4.03 2.29
C VAL A 233 22.77 -3.16 1.87
N ALA A 234 22.58 -3.00 0.56
CA ALA A 234 21.34 -2.45 0.03
C ALA A 234 20.48 -3.61 -0.46
N GLY A 235 19.42 -3.91 0.29
CA GLY A 235 18.37 -4.83 -0.17
C GLY A 235 17.44 -4.14 -1.16
N ARG A 236 16.15 -4.47 -1.18
CA ARG A 236 15.20 -3.77 -2.06
C ARG A 236 14.88 -2.37 -1.53
N LEU A 237 15.08 -1.36 -2.37
CA LEU A 237 14.77 0.05 -2.11
C LEU A 237 13.65 0.52 -3.03
N ASP A 238 12.92 1.54 -2.61
CA ASP A 238 11.68 1.98 -3.26
C ASP A 238 11.96 2.98 -4.39
N THR A 239 13.05 3.77 -4.29
CA THR A 239 13.33 4.85 -5.25
C THR A 239 14.79 4.90 -5.74
N PRO A 240 15.05 5.41 -6.97
CA PRO A 240 16.40 5.69 -7.43
C PRO A 240 17.17 6.68 -6.54
N SER A 241 16.48 7.64 -5.91
CA SER A 241 17.10 8.60 -5.00
C SER A 241 17.62 7.96 -3.72
N GLU A 242 16.91 6.97 -3.17
CA GLU A 242 17.41 6.10 -2.08
C GLU A 242 18.63 5.30 -2.52
N GLY A 243 18.58 4.66 -3.70
CA GLY A 243 19.73 3.95 -4.26
C GLY A 243 20.97 4.85 -4.42
N ALA A 244 20.79 6.08 -4.88
CA ALA A 244 21.85 7.09 -4.95
C ALA A 244 22.32 7.54 -3.56
N ALA A 245 21.42 7.64 -2.57
CA ALA A 245 21.77 7.99 -1.19
C ALA A 245 22.64 6.91 -0.53
N VAL A 246 22.32 5.63 -0.72
CA VAL A 246 23.15 4.53 -0.18
C VAL A 246 24.54 4.51 -0.84
N GLN A 247 24.64 4.79 -2.13
CA GLN A 247 25.94 4.93 -2.80
C GLN A 247 26.76 6.12 -2.27
N ARG A 248 26.13 7.25 -1.95
CA ARG A 248 26.82 8.38 -1.29
C ARG A 248 27.31 7.99 0.11
N LEU A 249 26.48 7.28 0.88
CA LEU A 249 26.85 6.80 2.20
C LEU A 249 28.06 5.84 2.14
N ALA A 250 28.04 4.86 1.23
CA ALA A 250 29.15 3.93 1.04
C ALA A 250 30.45 4.64 0.70
N ARG A 251 30.41 5.64 -0.20
CA ARG A 251 31.59 6.46 -0.54
C ARG A 251 32.08 7.30 0.63
N HIS A 252 31.17 7.89 1.40
CA HIS A 252 31.52 8.72 2.56
C HIS A 252 32.20 7.90 3.66
N LEU A 253 31.70 6.68 3.92
CA LEU A 253 32.26 5.78 4.92
C LEU A 253 33.49 5.01 4.42
N GLY A 254 33.69 4.93 3.10
CA GLY A 254 34.70 4.06 2.49
C GLY A 254 34.37 2.57 2.62
N TRP A 255 33.13 2.22 2.95
CA TRP A 255 32.70 0.84 3.17
C TRP A 255 32.26 0.17 1.86
N PRO A 256 32.54 -1.14 1.67
CA PRO A 256 31.97 -1.90 0.57
C PRO A 256 30.44 -1.92 0.63
N LEU A 257 29.81 -1.80 -0.52
CA LEU A 257 28.36 -1.83 -0.74
C LEU A 257 27.99 -3.07 -1.55
N LEU A 258 27.27 -3.99 -0.92
CA LEU A 258 26.62 -5.12 -1.60
C LEU A 258 25.23 -4.65 -2.05
N ALA A 259 25.12 -4.29 -3.32
CA ALA A 259 23.89 -3.77 -3.90
C ALA A 259 23.05 -4.90 -4.49
N ASP A 260 21.92 -5.28 -3.89
CA ASP A 260 20.98 -6.26 -4.45
C ASP A 260 20.39 -5.80 -5.79
N VAL A 261 19.84 -6.71 -6.59
CA VAL A 261 19.18 -6.35 -7.85
C VAL A 261 18.00 -5.40 -7.65
N GLY A 262 17.28 -5.53 -6.53
CA GLY A 262 16.16 -4.65 -6.18
C GLY A 262 16.57 -3.33 -5.52
N SER A 263 17.86 -3.07 -5.35
CA SER A 263 18.35 -1.93 -4.55
C SER A 263 18.25 -0.57 -5.25
N GLN A 264 17.95 -0.52 -6.55
CA GLN A 264 18.08 0.69 -7.37
C GLN A 264 19.52 1.26 -7.43
N ALA A 265 20.44 0.81 -6.57
CA ALA A 265 21.81 1.31 -6.45
C ALA A 265 22.76 0.79 -7.55
N ARG A 266 22.33 -0.23 -8.30
CA ARG A 266 23.03 -0.70 -9.50
C ARG A 266 22.79 0.20 -10.71
N LEU A 267 21.73 1.01 -10.68
CA LEU A 267 21.37 1.91 -11.77
C LEU A 267 22.32 3.12 -11.76
N GLY A 268 22.84 3.48 -12.93
CA GLY A 268 23.80 4.56 -13.09
C GLY A 268 25.27 4.14 -12.98
N PRO A 269 26.20 5.11 -12.95
CA PRO A 269 27.64 4.82 -12.98
C PRO A 269 28.08 4.00 -11.78
N GLY A 270 29.05 3.12 -11.99
CA GLY A 270 29.67 2.35 -10.91
C GLY A 270 30.42 3.22 -9.91
N ALA A 271 30.69 2.67 -8.73
CA ALA A 271 31.57 3.26 -7.73
C ALA A 271 32.57 2.21 -7.24
N PRO A 272 33.81 2.57 -6.87
CA PRO A 272 34.80 1.61 -6.37
C PRO A 272 34.34 0.81 -5.14
N THR A 273 33.44 1.40 -4.34
CA THR A 273 32.88 0.74 -3.16
C THR A 273 31.74 -0.22 -3.50
N ARG A 274 31.15 -0.17 -4.70
CA ARG A 274 29.96 -0.96 -5.08
C ARG A 274 30.37 -2.30 -5.68
N ILE A 275 29.82 -3.38 -5.13
CA ILE A 275 30.09 -4.76 -5.56
C ILE A 275 28.78 -5.35 -6.11
N ASP A 276 28.59 -5.30 -7.43
CA ASP A 276 27.36 -5.75 -8.08
C ASP A 276 27.26 -7.29 -8.18
N THR A 277 28.41 -7.97 -8.16
CA THR A 277 28.57 -9.43 -8.32
C THR A 277 28.84 -10.16 -7.00
N PHE A 278 28.46 -9.56 -5.87
CA PHE A 278 28.76 -10.10 -4.53
C PHE A 278 28.25 -11.53 -4.31
N ASP A 279 27.14 -11.93 -4.93
CA ASP A 279 26.58 -13.28 -4.78
C ASP A 279 27.53 -14.37 -5.32
N LEU A 280 28.33 -14.05 -6.35
CA LEU A 280 29.38 -14.93 -6.87
C LEU A 280 30.58 -14.97 -5.92
N LEU A 281 31.02 -13.81 -5.41
CA LEU A 281 32.13 -13.71 -4.45
C LEU A 281 31.84 -14.50 -3.17
N LEU A 282 30.63 -14.38 -2.64
CA LEU A 282 30.18 -15.13 -1.46
C LEU A 282 30.04 -16.64 -1.70
N GLY A 283 30.09 -17.09 -2.97
CA GLY A 283 30.22 -18.50 -3.30
C GLY A 283 31.61 -19.07 -3.01
N HIS A 284 32.63 -18.23 -2.85
CA HIS A 284 34.00 -18.65 -2.56
C HIS A 284 34.24 -18.69 -1.04
N ALA A 285 34.13 -19.88 -0.44
CA ALA A 285 34.14 -20.05 1.02
C ALA A 285 35.36 -19.44 1.72
N ALA A 286 36.58 -19.60 1.18
CA ALA A 286 37.78 -19.01 1.77
C ALA A 286 37.74 -17.48 1.79
N TRP A 287 37.19 -16.88 0.72
CA TRP A 287 37.07 -15.42 0.63
C TRP A 287 36.07 -14.90 1.66
N ALA A 288 34.92 -15.55 1.77
CA ALA A 288 33.90 -15.22 2.77
C ALA A 288 34.40 -15.40 4.20
N GLN A 289 35.28 -16.37 4.48
CA GLN A 289 35.87 -16.51 5.82
C GLN A 289 36.87 -15.40 6.15
N GLU A 290 37.67 -14.97 5.18
CA GLU A 290 38.68 -13.92 5.36
C GLU A 290 38.06 -12.51 5.50
N HIS A 291 36.98 -12.23 4.75
CA HIS A 291 36.40 -10.89 4.61
C HIS A 291 35.16 -10.66 5.50
N ARG A 292 35.19 -11.18 6.72
CA ARG A 292 34.09 -11.05 7.70
C ARG A 292 33.95 -9.63 8.24
N PRO A 293 32.81 -8.94 8.06
CA PRO A 293 32.56 -7.64 8.67
C PRO A 293 32.32 -7.74 10.19
N ASP A 294 32.63 -6.67 10.91
CA ASP A 294 32.26 -6.50 12.33
C ASP A 294 31.06 -5.54 12.51
N GLY A 295 30.81 -4.65 11.55
CA GLY A 295 29.65 -3.78 11.50
C GLY A 295 28.93 -3.83 10.16
N VAL A 296 27.60 -3.99 10.19
CA VAL A 296 26.75 -4.07 8.99
C VAL A 296 25.62 -3.07 9.08
N LEU A 297 25.51 -2.20 8.07
CA LEU A 297 24.32 -1.39 7.81
C LEU A 297 23.50 -2.05 6.71
N TYR A 298 22.33 -2.55 7.07
CA TYR A 298 21.39 -3.16 6.14
C TYR A 298 20.25 -2.18 5.84
N LEU A 299 20.18 -1.67 4.62
CA LEU A 299 19.18 -0.70 4.19
C LEU A 299 18.14 -1.33 3.27
N GLY A 300 16.87 -1.04 3.53
CA GLY A 300 15.75 -1.51 2.72
C GLY A 300 15.25 -2.90 3.12
N ARG A 301 14.49 -3.51 2.21
CA ARG A 301 13.83 -4.82 2.42
C ARG A 301 14.77 -5.98 2.08
N ARG A 302 14.24 -7.21 2.06
CA ARG A 302 15.06 -8.40 1.81
C ARG A 302 15.80 -8.35 0.48
N ALA A 303 17.09 -8.65 0.52
CA ALA A 303 17.90 -8.93 -0.65
C ALA A 303 17.55 -10.33 -1.16
N THR A 304 17.70 -10.54 -2.47
CA THR A 304 17.32 -11.79 -3.14
C THR A 304 18.32 -12.92 -2.83
N SER A 305 19.58 -12.56 -2.57
CA SER A 305 20.67 -13.51 -2.35
C SER A 305 20.52 -14.31 -1.05
N LYS A 306 20.33 -15.63 -1.18
CA LYS A 306 20.40 -16.58 -0.05
C LYS A 306 21.82 -16.69 0.51
N ARG A 307 22.85 -16.54 -0.33
CA ARG A 307 24.27 -16.60 0.07
C ARG A 307 24.63 -15.43 0.98
N LEU A 308 24.11 -14.24 0.70
CA LEU A 308 24.27 -13.08 1.58
C LEU A 308 23.66 -13.32 2.96
N ALA A 309 22.44 -13.88 3.03
CA ALA A 309 21.83 -14.22 4.31
C ALA A 309 22.71 -15.22 5.09
N ALA A 310 23.14 -16.31 4.45
CA ALA A 310 24.02 -17.30 5.08
C ALA A 310 25.38 -16.71 5.50
N PHE A 311 25.94 -15.80 4.72
CA PHE A 311 27.19 -15.11 5.03
C PHE A 311 27.07 -14.24 6.29
N LEU A 312 25.99 -13.45 6.41
CA LEU A 312 25.73 -12.65 7.60
C LEU A 312 25.50 -13.54 8.84
N ASP A 313 24.79 -14.65 8.67
CA ASP A 313 24.52 -15.62 9.74
C ASP A 313 25.78 -16.31 10.27
N ALA A 314 26.69 -16.66 9.36
CA ALA A 314 27.97 -17.28 9.69
C ALA A 314 28.99 -16.28 10.27
N THR A 315 28.92 -15.02 9.81
CA THR A 315 29.81 -13.95 10.27
C THR A 315 29.48 -13.52 11.70
N ARG A 316 28.18 -13.36 12.01
CA ARG A 316 27.70 -12.80 13.29
C ARG A 316 28.41 -11.48 13.64
N PRO A 317 28.23 -10.42 12.83
CA PRO A 317 28.85 -9.13 13.13
C PRO A 317 28.41 -8.61 14.50
N ASP A 318 29.29 -7.90 15.19
CA ASP A 318 28.99 -7.28 16.49
C ASP A 318 27.84 -6.28 16.37
N VAL A 319 27.75 -5.60 15.22
CA VAL A 319 26.64 -4.74 14.85
C VAL A 319 26.00 -5.21 13.54
N LEU A 320 24.71 -5.53 13.62
CA LEU A 320 23.81 -5.59 12.47
C LEU A 320 22.68 -4.58 12.68
N ALA A 321 22.76 -3.44 11.99
CA ALA A 321 21.76 -2.37 12.05
C ALA A 321 20.86 -2.43 10.81
N VAL A 322 19.55 -2.56 11.01
CA VAL A 322 18.56 -2.57 9.92
C VAL A 322 17.83 -1.24 9.86
N ILE A 323 17.81 -0.62 8.68
CA ILE A 323 17.19 0.67 8.41
C ILE A 323 16.05 0.48 7.40
N ARG A 324 14.81 0.72 7.85
CA ARG A 324 13.58 0.51 7.06
C ARG A 324 12.49 1.53 7.43
N PRO A 325 11.56 1.87 6.53
CA PRO A 325 10.51 2.85 6.83
C PRO A 325 9.32 2.30 7.62
N ASP A 326 9.35 1.03 8.01
CA ASP A 326 8.23 0.33 8.65
C ASP A 326 8.65 -0.36 9.96
N PRO A 327 7.69 -0.64 10.87
CA PRO A 327 7.95 -1.26 12.17
C PRO A 327 7.92 -2.81 12.15
N PHE A 328 7.82 -3.49 11.00
CA PHE A 328 7.76 -4.96 10.96
C PHE A 328 9.10 -5.66 11.19
N ARG A 329 9.12 -6.70 12.02
CA ARG A 329 10.34 -7.47 12.31
C ARG A 329 11.02 -7.93 11.01
N PHE A 330 12.31 -7.64 10.86
CA PHE A 330 13.13 -8.06 9.73
C PHE A 330 14.37 -8.78 10.24
N ASP A 331 14.20 -10.00 10.75
CA ASP A 331 15.28 -10.70 11.42
C ASP A 331 15.03 -12.22 11.45
N PRO A 332 15.14 -12.90 10.30
CA PRO A 332 14.91 -14.35 10.22
C PRO A 332 15.92 -15.15 11.05
N SER A 333 17.10 -14.61 11.29
CA SER A 333 18.21 -15.30 11.98
C SER A 333 18.36 -14.90 13.44
N HIS A 334 17.54 -13.94 13.90
CA HIS A 334 17.51 -13.43 15.27
C HIS A 334 18.86 -12.80 15.69
N ARG A 335 19.43 -11.98 14.80
CA ARG A 335 20.76 -11.35 14.93
C ARG A 335 20.74 -9.84 14.79
N VAL A 336 19.60 -9.22 14.47
CA VAL A 336 19.54 -7.77 14.32
C VAL A 336 19.73 -7.12 15.68
N THR A 337 20.84 -6.40 15.82
CA THR A 337 21.23 -5.72 17.06
C THR A 337 20.60 -4.35 17.20
N HIS A 338 20.37 -3.67 16.08
CA HIS A 338 19.88 -2.30 16.04
C HIS A 338 18.86 -2.15 14.93
N ARG A 339 17.85 -1.31 15.18
CA ARG A 339 16.81 -1.03 14.20
C ARG A 339 16.49 0.46 14.17
N VAL A 340 16.40 1.01 12.96
CA VAL A 340 16.01 2.39 12.72
C VAL A 340 14.82 2.43 11.79
N GLU A 341 13.74 3.06 12.26
CA GLU A 341 12.56 3.39 11.46
C GLU A 341 12.73 4.79 10.85
N THR A 342 12.48 4.94 9.54
CA THR A 342 12.75 6.17 8.77
C THR A 342 11.54 6.79 8.11
#